data_AF-A0A173S4N0-F1
#
_entry.id   AF-A0A173S4N0-F1
#
_cell.length_a   1.000
_cell.length_b   1.000
_cell.length_c   1.000
_cell.angle_alpha   90.00
_cell.angle_beta   90.00
_cell.angle_gamma   90.00
#
_symmetry.space_group_name_H-M   'P 1'
#
loop_
_entity.id
_entity.type
_entity.pdbx_description
1 polymer ?
#
loop_
_entity_poly.entity_id
_entity_poly.type
_entity_poly.pdbx_seq_one_letter_code
_entity_poly.pdbx_strand_id
1 'polypeptide(L)'
;MKVNIYYGGRGLLDDPTLYVLNKMEEVLQELRVTVERINIYEHKNEIATLPQTMKDADGIILATTIEWLGIGGYMQQFLDACWLYGDKEKIKTTYMQPIVMSTTYGEREGELTLQSAWEILGGQPCPGLCGYVEDLVSFEMNKDYTVLIEKKAENLYRTISQKVKCLPTSNQAVKQTILRTPQLELTPQESEQLSKYVSDDTYVKKQKEDIEELATMFKGMLGKSEKEDEEAYIETFRAQFAPQPEFRARYLFIIEGRKKPLFLEVNEGELTIHYGQEENIDVYAKLKTEVMDSIVDGRMTFQRAFMTGEMTAKGNFKILRMLDTMFNFAH
;
A
#
# COMPACT_ATOMS: atom_id res chain seq x y z
N MET A 1 -25.26 -27.89 -16.17
CA MET A 1 -24.15 -27.98 -15.22
C MET A 1 -23.44 -26.65 -15.23
N LYS A 2 -23.11 -26.08 -14.07
CA LYS A 2 -22.37 -24.82 -13.94
C LYS A 2 -21.03 -25.06 -13.27
N VAL A 3 -19.95 -24.49 -13.83
CA VAL A 3 -18.60 -24.52 -13.25
C VAL A 3 -18.09 -23.10 -13.08
N ASN A 4 -17.69 -22.74 -11.86
CA ASN A 4 -17.04 -21.45 -11.62
C ASN A 4 -15.52 -21.62 -11.57
N ILE A 5 -14.78 -20.75 -12.21
CA ILE A 5 -13.32 -20.73 -12.18
C ILE A 5 -12.89 -19.56 -11.30
N TYR A 6 -12.20 -19.84 -10.21
CA TYR A 6 -11.58 -18.82 -9.36
C TYR A 6 -10.08 -18.77 -9.69
N TYR A 7 -9.66 -17.72 -10.38
CA TYR A 7 -8.28 -17.52 -10.76
C TYR A 7 -7.59 -16.53 -9.80
N GLY A 8 -6.62 -17.05 -9.04
CA GLY A 8 -5.87 -16.32 -8.01
C GLY A 8 -4.51 -15.80 -8.45
N GLY A 9 -4.17 -15.92 -9.74
CA GLY A 9 -2.99 -15.28 -10.31
C GLY A 9 -3.16 -13.77 -10.51
N ARG A 10 -2.16 -13.13 -11.11
CA ARG A 10 -2.09 -11.67 -11.24
C ARG A 10 -2.65 -11.13 -12.57
N GLY A 11 -3.05 -12.01 -13.48
CA GLY A 11 -3.55 -11.62 -14.81
C GLY A 11 -2.44 -11.11 -15.74
N LEU A 12 -1.21 -11.56 -15.55
CA LEU A 12 -0.11 -11.24 -16.46
C LEU A 12 -0.32 -11.96 -17.80
N LEU A 13 0.01 -11.29 -18.91
CA LEU A 13 -0.20 -11.84 -20.26
C LEU A 13 0.58 -13.13 -20.51
N ASP A 14 1.74 -13.27 -19.86
CA ASP A 14 2.65 -14.41 -19.94
C ASP A 14 2.37 -15.47 -18.86
N ASP A 15 1.20 -15.44 -18.22
CA ASP A 15 0.85 -16.41 -17.19
C ASP A 15 0.40 -17.76 -17.81
N PRO A 16 1.14 -18.87 -17.58
CA PRO A 16 0.82 -20.18 -18.15
C PRO A 16 -0.52 -20.77 -17.67
N THR A 17 -1.00 -20.40 -16.48
CA THR A 17 -2.30 -20.85 -15.98
C THR A 17 -3.44 -20.29 -16.83
N LEU A 18 -3.30 -19.08 -17.39
CA LEU A 18 -4.34 -18.50 -18.25
C LEU A 18 -4.55 -19.36 -19.51
N TYR A 19 -3.47 -19.84 -20.14
CA TYR A 19 -3.56 -20.75 -21.28
C TYR A 19 -4.32 -22.03 -20.93
N VAL A 20 -3.95 -22.66 -19.80
CA VAL A 20 -4.61 -23.89 -19.31
C VAL A 20 -6.11 -23.63 -19.09
N LEU A 21 -6.45 -22.54 -18.40
CA LEU A 21 -7.84 -22.17 -18.14
C LEU A 21 -8.63 -21.93 -19.42
N ASN A 22 -8.07 -21.21 -20.39
CA ASN A 22 -8.74 -20.96 -21.66
C ASN A 22 -9.05 -22.27 -22.39
N LYS A 23 -8.11 -23.23 -22.41
CA LYS A 23 -8.36 -24.56 -23.01
C LYS A 23 -9.40 -25.37 -22.25
N MET A 24 -9.38 -25.32 -20.92
CA MET A 24 -10.41 -25.99 -20.12
C MET A 24 -11.80 -25.36 -20.31
N GLU A 25 -11.88 -24.03 -20.42
CA GLU A 25 -13.11 -23.29 -20.70
C GLU A 25 -13.70 -23.70 -22.06
N GLU A 26 -12.87 -23.74 -23.11
CA GLU A 26 -13.27 -24.20 -24.45
C GLU A 26 -13.92 -25.59 -24.39
N VAL A 27 -13.24 -26.58 -23.79
CA VAL A 27 -13.76 -27.96 -23.68
C VAL A 27 -15.05 -28.03 -22.87
N LEU A 28 -15.13 -27.32 -21.74
CA LEU A 28 -16.34 -27.32 -20.91
C LEU A 28 -17.51 -26.66 -21.64
N GLN A 29 -17.29 -25.58 -22.37
CA GLN A 29 -18.32 -24.93 -23.18
C GLN A 29 -18.81 -25.82 -24.32
N GLU A 30 -17.92 -26.55 -24.99
CA GLU A 30 -18.28 -27.56 -26.01
C GLU A 30 -19.17 -28.66 -25.43
N LEU A 31 -18.92 -29.07 -24.18
CA LEU A 31 -19.74 -30.01 -23.42
C LEU A 31 -21.04 -29.39 -22.85
N ARG A 32 -21.39 -28.16 -23.27
CA ARG A 32 -22.58 -27.39 -22.83
C ARG A 32 -22.60 -27.11 -21.33
N VAL A 33 -21.44 -26.91 -20.73
CA VAL A 33 -21.28 -26.45 -19.36
C VAL A 33 -21.33 -24.92 -19.35
N THR A 34 -22.10 -24.34 -18.44
CA THR A 34 -22.01 -22.90 -18.18
C THR A 34 -20.76 -22.64 -17.35
N VAL A 35 -19.81 -21.90 -17.92
CA VAL A 35 -18.55 -21.56 -17.23
C VAL A 35 -18.55 -20.08 -16.87
N GLU A 36 -18.28 -19.78 -15.60
CA GLU A 36 -18.14 -18.42 -15.09
C GLU A 36 -16.73 -18.24 -14.53
N ARG A 37 -15.90 -17.43 -15.19
CA ARG A 37 -14.53 -17.15 -14.74
C ARG A 37 -14.50 -15.89 -13.90
N ILE A 38 -13.98 -16.02 -12.69
CA ILE A 38 -13.83 -14.97 -11.70
C ILE A 38 -12.33 -14.78 -11.46
N ASN A 39 -11.83 -13.66 -11.98
CA ASN A 39 -10.47 -13.20 -11.75
C ASN A 39 -10.42 -12.53 -10.37
N ILE A 40 -9.89 -13.20 -9.34
CA ILE A 40 -9.95 -12.70 -7.95
C ILE A 40 -9.27 -11.33 -7.82
N TYR A 41 -8.21 -11.10 -8.61
CA TYR A 41 -7.50 -9.82 -8.64
C TYR A 41 -8.35 -8.64 -9.16
N GLU A 42 -9.48 -8.88 -9.83
CA GLU A 42 -10.43 -7.82 -10.24
C GLU A 42 -11.38 -7.46 -9.09
N HIS A 43 -11.57 -8.37 -8.13
CA HIS A 43 -12.51 -8.25 -7.01
C HIS A 43 -11.79 -8.05 -5.66
N LYS A 44 -10.64 -7.36 -5.63
CA LYS A 44 -9.77 -7.27 -4.43
C LYS A 44 -10.49 -6.80 -3.16
N ASN A 45 -11.46 -5.90 -3.29
CA ASN A 45 -12.21 -5.34 -2.16
C ASN A 45 -13.49 -6.16 -1.85
N GLU A 46 -13.85 -7.07 -2.75
CA GLU A 46 -15.09 -7.86 -2.71
C GLU A 46 -14.83 -9.36 -2.53
N ILE A 47 -13.58 -9.76 -2.23
CA ILE A 47 -13.18 -11.17 -2.05
C ILE A 47 -14.06 -11.86 -1.01
N ALA A 48 -14.47 -11.16 0.06
CA ALA A 48 -15.34 -11.71 1.09
C ALA A 48 -16.71 -12.16 0.56
N THR A 49 -17.20 -11.55 -0.52
CA THR A 49 -18.49 -11.89 -1.14
C THR A 49 -18.40 -12.96 -2.23
N LEU A 50 -17.20 -13.25 -2.76
CA LEU A 50 -17.00 -14.24 -3.82
C LEU A 50 -17.52 -15.65 -3.48
N PRO A 51 -17.47 -16.15 -2.23
CA PRO A 51 -18.07 -17.45 -1.91
C PRO A 51 -19.55 -17.56 -2.26
N GLN A 52 -20.28 -16.45 -2.31
CA GLN A 52 -21.71 -16.42 -2.67
C GLN A 52 -21.95 -16.79 -4.13
N THR A 53 -20.98 -16.54 -5.02
CA THR A 53 -21.13 -16.86 -6.46
C THR A 53 -21.13 -18.36 -6.72
N MET A 54 -20.72 -19.19 -5.74
CA MET A 54 -20.78 -20.66 -5.83
C MET A 54 -22.17 -21.24 -5.58
N LYS A 55 -23.17 -20.44 -5.18
CA LYS A 55 -24.49 -20.94 -4.74
C LYS A 55 -25.16 -21.84 -5.78
N ASP A 56 -24.99 -21.54 -7.06
CA ASP A 56 -25.55 -22.26 -8.20
C ASP A 56 -24.51 -23.09 -8.98
N ALA A 57 -23.25 -23.15 -8.52
CA ALA A 57 -22.19 -23.93 -9.17
C ALA A 57 -22.27 -25.41 -8.78
N ASP A 58 -22.15 -26.32 -9.75
CA ASP A 58 -22.06 -27.78 -9.52
C ASP A 58 -20.61 -28.22 -9.23
N GLY A 59 -19.65 -27.45 -9.75
CA GLY A 59 -18.24 -27.62 -9.46
C GLY A 59 -17.48 -26.31 -9.62
N ILE A 60 -16.25 -26.31 -9.14
CA ILE A 60 -15.36 -25.16 -9.23
C ILE A 60 -13.97 -25.57 -9.70
N ILE A 61 -13.25 -24.63 -10.29
CA ILE A 61 -11.82 -24.76 -10.58
C ILE A 61 -11.10 -23.71 -9.73
N LEU A 62 -10.15 -24.15 -8.90
CA LEU A 62 -9.24 -23.25 -8.19
C LEU A 62 -7.93 -23.20 -8.95
N ALA A 63 -7.60 -22.03 -9.48
CA ALA A 63 -6.45 -21.87 -10.36
C ALA A 63 -5.49 -20.80 -9.85
N THR A 64 -4.19 -21.11 -9.82
CA THR A 64 -3.17 -20.13 -9.41
C THR A 64 -1.84 -20.40 -10.10
N THR A 65 -1.00 -19.37 -10.14
CA THR A 65 0.36 -19.44 -10.68
C THR A 65 1.34 -19.17 -9.56
N ILE A 66 2.27 -20.10 -9.36
CA ILE A 66 3.30 -20.00 -8.33
C ILE A 66 4.55 -19.38 -8.95
N GLU A 67 4.84 -18.16 -8.50
CA GLU A 67 6.02 -17.42 -8.92
C GLU A 67 7.13 -17.47 -7.87
N TRP A 68 6.77 -17.58 -6.58
CA TRP A 68 7.71 -17.65 -5.47
C TRP A 68 7.41 -18.80 -4.51
N LEU A 69 6.37 -18.68 -3.69
CA LEU A 69 6.01 -19.69 -2.70
C LEU A 69 4.51 -19.64 -2.37
N GLY A 70 3.90 -20.82 -2.35
CA GLY A 70 2.50 -20.99 -1.97
C GLY A 70 1.52 -20.54 -3.05
N ILE A 71 0.23 -20.68 -2.73
CA ILE A 71 -0.88 -20.53 -3.69
C ILE A 71 -1.23 -19.07 -4.04
N GLY A 72 -0.47 -18.10 -3.52
CA GLY A 72 -0.71 -16.67 -3.72
C GLY A 72 -1.73 -16.06 -2.76
N GLY A 73 -1.58 -14.75 -2.49
CA GLY A 73 -2.38 -14.03 -1.49
C GLY A 73 -3.88 -13.96 -1.84
N TYR A 74 -4.22 -13.75 -3.12
CA TYR A 74 -5.61 -13.69 -3.55
C TYR A 74 -6.34 -15.02 -3.38
N MET A 75 -5.71 -16.13 -3.75
CA MET A 75 -6.27 -17.46 -3.55
C MET A 75 -6.41 -17.80 -2.06
N GLN A 76 -5.40 -17.46 -1.25
CA GLN A 76 -5.46 -17.64 0.20
C GLN A 76 -6.63 -16.85 0.81
N GLN A 77 -6.77 -15.56 0.47
CA GLN A 77 -7.87 -14.72 0.96
C GLN A 77 -9.24 -15.25 0.53
N PHE A 78 -9.36 -15.79 -0.69
CA PHE A 78 -10.59 -16.43 -1.15
C PHE A 78 -10.92 -17.71 -0.35
N LEU A 79 -9.94 -18.55 -0.05
CA LEU A 79 -10.14 -19.73 0.79
C LEU A 79 -10.52 -19.36 2.23
N ASP A 80 -9.90 -18.31 2.78
CA ASP A 80 -10.27 -17.76 4.09
C ASP A 80 -11.70 -17.21 4.07
N ALA A 81 -12.10 -16.52 3.00
CA ALA A 81 -13.48 -16.09 2.79
C ALA A 81 -14.45 -17.28 2.66
N CYS A 82 -14.06 -18.38 2.00
CA CYS A 82 -14.85 -19.61 1.96
C CYS A 82 -14.98 -20.22 3.36
N TRP A 83 -13.94 -20.14 4.19
CA TRP A 83 -13.96 -20.61 5.58
C TRP A 83 -14.90 -19.78 6.46
N LEU A 84 -14.88 -18.45 6.33
CA LEU A 84 -15.67 -17.54 7.17
C LEU A 84 -17.11 -17.36 6.67
N TYR A 85 -17.27 -17.18 5.36
CA TYR A 85 -18.51 -16.72 4.73
C TYR A 85 -19.17 -17.72 3.78
N GLY A 86 -18.48 -18.82 3.46
CA GLY A 86 -19.00 -19.82 2.54
C GLY A 86 -20.09 -20.70 3.16
N ASP A 87 -21.17 -20.94 2.41
CA ASP A 87 -22.22 -21.89 2.75
C ASP A 87 -21.65 -23.33 2.78
N LYS A 88 -21.58 -23.92 3.98
CA LYS A 88 -20.96 -25.23 4.21
C LYS A 88 -21.75 -26.38 3.59
N GLU A 89 -23.07 -26.28 3.56
CA GLU A 89 -23.93 -27.31 2.95
C GLU A 89 -23.73 -27.29 1.43
N LYS A 90 -23.58 -26.11 0.84
CA LYS A 90 -23.25 -25.99 -0.57
C LYS A 90 -21.84 -26.54 -0.87
N ILE A 91 -20.82 -26.12 -0.12
CA ILE A 91 -19.43 -26.58 -0.32
C ILE A 91 -19.32 -28.11 -0.26
N LYS A 92 -20.02 -28.75 0.66
CA LYS A 92 -20.02 -30.22 0.84
C LYS A 92 -20.42 -31.01 -0.40
N THR A 93 -21.26 -30.41 -1.24
CA THR A 93 -21.74 -31.02 -2.49
C THR A 93 -21.00 -30.53 -3.73
N THR A 94 -20.05 -29.60 -3.56
CA THR A 94 -19.34 -28.94 -4.65
C THR A 94 -18.01 -29.65 -4.94
N TYR A 95 -17.84 -30.08 -6.19
CA TYR A 95 -16.59 -30.64 -6.70
C TYR A 95 -15.57 -29.54 -6.96
N MET A 96 -14.30 -29.76 -6.66
CA MET A 96 -13.23 -28.79 -6.93
C MET A 96 -12.07 -29.43 -7.66
N GLN A 97 -11.65 -28.85 -8.77
CA GLN A 97 -10.41 -29.23 -9.46
C GLN A 97 -9.34 -28.15 -9.28
N PRO A 98 -8.15 -28.50 -8.75
CA PRO A 98 -7.05 -27.56 -8.62
C PRO A 98 -6.21 -27.52 -9.90
N ILE A 99 -5.85 -26.32 -10.35
CA ILE A 99 -4.98 -26.08 -11.50
C ILE A 99 -3.84 -25.16 -11.06
N VAL A 100 -2.61 -25.66 -11.07
CA VAL A 100 -1.46 -24.92 -10.53
C VAL A 100 -0.28 -24.96 -11.49
N MET A 101 0.04 -23.83 -12.11
CA MET A 101 1.27 -23.72 -12.90
C MET A 101 2.36 -23.02 -12.09
N SER A 102 3.63 -23.24 -12.44
CA SER A 102 4.76 -22.49 -11.90
C SER A 102 5.71 -22.05 -13.00
N THR A 103 6.35 -20.90 -12.81
CA THR A 103 7.50 -20.45 -13.63
C THR A 103 8.83 -20.69 -12.91
N THR A 104 8.77 -21.24 -11.70
CA THR A 104 9.93 -21.55 -10.85
C THR A 104 9.80 -22.95 -10.26
N TYR A 105 9.09 -23.09 -9.14
CA TYR A 105 8.87 -24.35 -8.42
C TYR A 105 7.62 -24.25 -7.53
N GLY A 106 7.22 -25.38 -6.93
CA GLY A 106 6.20 -25.42 -5.88
C GLY A 106 4.79 -25.75 -6.36
N GLU A 107 4.60 -26.03 -7.65
CA GLU A 107 3.30 -26.33 -8.26
C GLU A 107 2.63 -27.56 -7.65
N ARG A 108 3.43 -28.57 -7.26
CA ARG A 108 2.93 -29.80 -6.62
C ARG A 108 2.42 -29.53 -5.21
N GLU A 109 3.17 -28.76 -4.44
CA GLU A 109 2.78 -28.32 -3.10
C GLU A 109 1.55 -27.42 -3.16
N GLY A 110 1.47 -26.56 -4.17
CA GLY A 110 0.30 -25.73 -4.46
C GLY A 110 -0.95 -26.55 -4.74
N GLU A 111 -0.87 -27.54 -5.63
CA GLU A 111 -1.99 -28.43 -5.93
C GLU A 111 -2.48 -29.14 -4.66
N LEU A 112 -1.55 -29.72 -3.89
CA LEU A 112 -1.86 -30.40 -2.63
C LEU A 112 -2.49 -29.45 -1.60
N THR A 113 -2.03 -28.20 -1.53
CA THR A 113 -2.56 -27.17 -0.64
C THR A 113 -4.00 -26.85 -0.99
N LEU A 114 -4.31 -26.66 -2.27
CA LEU A 114 -5.68 -26.41 -2.72
C LEU A 114 -6.60 -27.60 -2.43
N GLN A 115 -6.15 -28.84 -2.68
CA GLN A 115 -6.91 -30.06 -2.35
C GLN A 115 -7.20 -30.13 -0.85
N SER A 116 -6.16 -29.99 -0.03
CA SER A 116 -6.26 -30.07 1.42
C SER A 116 -7.19 -28.98 1.98
N ALA A 117 -7.06 -27.74 1.49
CA ALA A 117 -7.92 -26.64 1.91
C ALA A 117 -9.40 -26.91 1.59
N TRP A 118 -9.70 -27.42 0.39
CA TRP A 118 -11.07 -27.73 0.00
C TRP A 118 -11.65 -28.92 0.78
N GLU A 119 -10.85 -29.94 1.07
CA GLU A 119 -11.24 -31.03 1.97
C GLU A 119 -11.57 -30.55 3.38
N ILE A 120 -10.74 -29.66 3.93
CA ILE A 120 -10.97 -29.05 5.25
C ILE A 120 -12.23 -28.19 5.24
N LEU A 121 -12.52 -27.49 4.14
CA LEU A 121 -13.79 -26.78 3.96
C LEU A 121 -14.99 -27.74 3.91
N GLY A 122 -14.76 -29.01 3.55
CA GLY A 122 -15.75 -30.10 3.52
C GLY A 122 -16.18 -30.50 2.12
N GLY A 123 -15.60 -29.90 1.08
CA GLY A 123 -15.94 -30.17 -0.30
C GLY A 123 -15.26 -31.41 -0.89
N GLN A 124 -15.46 -31.62 -2.19
CA GLN A 124 -15.04 -32.84 -2.90
C GLN A 124 -13.90 -32.54 -3.88
N PRO A 125 -12.62 -32.69 -3.49
CA PRO A 125 -11.51 -32.46 -4.41
C PRO A 125 -11.51 -33.53 -5.51
N CYS A 126 -11.14 -33.11 -6.71
CA CYS A 126 -10.95 -33.92 -7.90
C CYS A 126 -9.46 -33.91 -8.29
N PRO A 127 -9.00 -34.91 -9.06
CA PRO A 127 -7.64 -34.90 -9.60
C PRO A 127 -7.38 -33.61 -10.42
N GLY A 128 -6.39 -32.84 -10.00
CA GLY A 128 -5.99 -31.58 -10.60
C GLY A 128 -4.98 -31.72 -11.72
N LEU A 129 -4.42 -30.57 -12.11
CA LEU A 129 -3.29 -30.47 -13.03
C LEU A 129 -2.28 -29.50 -12.44
N CYS A 130 -1.03 -29.93 -12.33
CA CYS A 130 0.09 -29.06 -12.03
C CYS A 130 1.22 -29.21 -13.06
N GLY A 131 1.98 -28.13 -13.29
CA GLY A 131 3.06 -28.14 -14.25
C GLY A 131 4.00 -26.94 -14.12
N TYR A 132 5.29 -27.20 -14.33
CA TYR A 132 6.30 -26.16 -14.51
C TYR A 132 6.35 -25.74 -15.99
N VAL A 133 6.36 -24.43 -16.24
CA VAL A 133 6.44 -23.85 -17.58
C VAL A 133 7.61 -22.88 -17.63
N GLU A 134 8.67 -23.27 -18.35
CA GLU A 134 9.85 -22.44 -18.59
C GLU A 134 9.61 -21.42 -19.71
N ASP A 135 9.00 -21.87 -20.82
CA ASP A 135 8.70 -21.05 -22.00
C ASP A 135 7.24 -21.25 -22.40
N LEU A 136 6.47 -20.16 -22.35
CA LEU A 136 5.04 -20.19 -22.65
C LEU A 136 4.78 -20.57 -24.10
N VAL A 137 5.57 -20.06 -25.06
CA VAL A 137 5.34 -20.32 -26.49
C VAL A 137 5.48 -21.82 -26.79
N SER A 138 6.55 -22.44 -26.29
CA SER A 138 6.76 -23.88 -26.44
C SER A 138 5.66 -24.70 -25.76
N PHE A 139 5.17 -24.24 -24.60
CA PHE A 139 4.06 -24.88 -23.89
C PHE A 139 2.76 -24.84 -24.69
N GLU A 140 2.41 -23.68 -25.27
CA GLU A 140 1.21 -23.50 -26.10
C GLU A 140 1.27 -24.28 -27.42
N MET A 141 2.45 -24.37 -28.04
CA MET A 141 2.64 -25.10 -29.30
C MET A 141 2.67 -26.62 -29.13
N ASN A 142 2.80 -27.12 -27.90
CA ASN A 142 2.88 -28.56 -27.64
C ASN A 142 1.49 -29.21 -27.58
N LYS A 143 1.15 -29.93 -28.65
CA LYS A 143 -0.14 -30.63 -28.78
C LYS A 143 -0.38 -31.69 -27.71
N ASP A 144 0.67 -32.36 -27.22
CA ASP A 144 0.51 -33.40 -26.20
C ASP A 144 0.08 -32.79 -24.86
N TYR A 145 0.59 -31.60 -24.52
CA TYR A 145 0.16 -30.86 -23.34
C TYR A 145 -1.28 -30.37 -23.47
N THR A 146 -1.68 -29.89 -24.65
CA THR A 146 -3.09 -29.53 -24.92
C THR A 146 -4.01 -30.72 -24.68
N VAL A 147 -3.68 -31.90 -25.20
CA VAL A 147 -4.48 -33.13 -24.98
C VAL A 147 -4.55 -33.51 -23.49
N LEU A 148 -3.50 -33.27 -22.71
CA LEU A 148 -3.54 -33.50 -21.26
C LEU A 148 -4.50 -32.54 -20.55
N ILE A 149 -4.50 -31.26 -20.94
CA ILE A 149 -5.41 -30.24 -20.39
C ILE A 149 -6.87 -30.58 -20.72
N GLU A 150 -7.14 -30.93 -21.99
CA GLU A 150 -8.48 -31.32 -22.45
C GLU A 150 -9.02 -32.52 -21.66
N LYS A 151 -8.20 -33.57 -21.50
CA LYS A 151 -8.56 -34.75 -20.69
C LYS A 151 -8.87 -34.40 -19.23
N LYS A 152 -8.21 -33.38 -18.66
CA LYS A 152 -8.46 -32.95 -17.28
C LYS A 152 -9.81 -32.21 -17.17
N ALA A 153 -10.16 -31.38 -18.14
CA ALA A 153 -11.48 -30.75 -18.22
C ALA A 153 -12.60 -31.78 -18.41
N GLU A 154 -12.43 -32.75 -19.31
CA GLU A 154 -13.40 -33.84 -19.49
C GLU A 154 -13.58 -34.68 -18.23
N ASN A 155 -12.49 -34.94 -17.50
CA ASN A 155 -12.57 -35.69 -16.25
C ASN A 155 -13.35 -34.94 -15.18
N LEU A 156 -13.19 -33.62 -15.07
CA LEU A 156 -14.03 -32.79 -14.20
C LEU A 156 -15.50 -32.90 -14.59
N TYR A 157 -15.82 -32.70 -15.88
CA TYR A 157 -17.18 -32.83 -16.39
C TYR A 157 -17.81 -34.17 -16.02
N ARG A 158 -17.09 -35.28 -16.27
CA ARG A 158 -17.54 -36.63 -15.98
C ARG A 158 -17.77 -36.84 -14.48
N THR A 159 -16.85 -36.35 -13.66
CA THR A 159 -16.90 -36.51 -12.20
C THR A 159 -18.14 -35.84 -11.61
N ILE A 160 -18.43 -34.61 -12.04
CA ILE A 160 -19.63 -33.86 -11.61
C ILE A 160 -20.90 -34.51 -12.17
N SER A 161 -20.94 -34.80 -13.47
CA SER A 161 -22.12 -35.34 -14.15
C SER A 161 -22.56 -36.70 -13.59
N GLN A 162 -21.59 -37.55 -13.24
CA GLN A 162 -21.85 -38.87 -12.66
C GLN A 162 -22.01 -38.83 -11.14
N LYS A 163 -21.81 -37.67 -10.49
CA LYS A 163 -21.83 -37.52 -9.03
C LYS A 163 -20.94 -38.55 -8.34
N VAL A 164 -19.71 -38.70 -8.85
CA VAL A 164 -18.75 -39.69 -8.34
C VAL A 164 -18.51 -39.42 -6.86
N LYS A 165 -18.62 -40.45 -6.03
CA LYS A 165 -18.39 -40.33 -4.59
C LYS A 165 -16.90 -40.38 -4.29
N CYS A 166 -16.41 -39.41 -3.53
CA CYS A 166 -15.06 -39.46 -2.98
C CYS A 166 -15.05 -40.33 -1.71
N LEU A 167 -13.94 -41.03 -1.48
CA LEU A 167 -13.70 -41.71 -0.21
C LEU A 167 -13.48 -40.67 0.90
N PRO A 168 -13.87 -40.97 2.15
CA PRO A 168 -13.65 -40.05 3.27
C PRO A 168 -12.15 -39.87 3.54
N THR A 169 -11.72 -38.64 3.79
CA THR A 169 -10.32 -38.32 4.12
C THR A 169 -10.14 -37.98 5.60
N SER A 170 -8.90 -38.09 6.10
CA SER A 170 -8.56 -37.75 7.49
C SER A 170 -8.89 -36.29 7.83
N ASN A 171 -8.67 -35.37 6.88
CA ASN A 171 -9.02 -33.95 7.03
C ASN A 171 -10.53 -33.76 7.29
N GLN A 172 -11.37 -34.50 6.58
CA GLN A 172 -12.82 -34.47 6.78
C GLN A 172 -13.24 -35.06 8.14
N ALA A 173 -12.58 -36.13 8.60
CA ALA A 173 -12.87 -36.80 9.86
C ALA A 173 -12.47 -35.97 11.10
N VAL A 174 -11.32 -35.28 11.04
CA VAL A 174 -10.82 -34.46 12.16
C VAL A 174 -11.73 -33.26 12.44
N LYS A 175 -12.30 -32.64 11.38
CA LYS A 175 -13.26 -31.53 11.51
C LYS A 175 -14.46 -31.88 12.38
N GLN A 176 -14.93 -33.13 12.32
CA GLN A 176 -16.07 -33.60 13.11
C GLN A 176 -15.74 -33.83 14.59
N THR A 177 -14.46 -33.97 14.95
CA THR A 177 -14.05 -34.51 16.26
C THR A 177 -13.39 -33.46 17.17
N ILE A 178 -12.76 -32.40 16.64
CA ILE A 178 -11.79 -31.58 17.42
C ILE A 178 -12.09 -30.07 17.45
N LEU A 179 -13.09 -29.55 16.72
CA LEU A 179 -13.43 -28.11 16.76
C LEU A 179 -13.95 -27.70 18.16
N ARG A 180 -13.03 -27.25 19.02
CA ARG A 180 -13.28 -26.75 20.38
C ARG A 180 -13.53 -25.25 20.44
N THR A 181 -13.28 -24.53 19.35
CA THR A 181 -13.58 -23.10 19.25
C THR A 181 -15.05 -22.95 18.84
N PRO A 182 -15.88 -22.20 19.57
CA PRO A 182 -17.23 -21.91 19.11
C PRO A 182 -17.12 -21.20 17.76
N GLN A 183 -17.49 -21.89 16.68
CA GLN A 183 -17.74 -21.22 15.42
C GLN A 183 -18.92 -20.29 15.66
N LEU A 184 -18.81 -19.05 15.19
CA LEU A 184 -19.98 -18.21 15.01
C LEU A 184 -20.87 -18.97 14.01
N GLU A 185 -21.88 -19.70 14.50
CA GLU A 185 -22.83 -20.42 13.65
C GLU A 185 -23.74 -19.41 12.99
N LEU A 186 -23.20 -18.71 12.00
CA LEU A 186 -23.95 -17.80 11.15
C LEU A 186 -24.80 -18.63 10.20
N THR A 187 -26.07 -18.29 10.12
CA THR A 187 -26.91 -18.76 9.01
C THR A 187 -26.32 -18.28 7.68
N PRO A 188 -26.60 -18.97 6.56
CA PRO A 188 -26.13 -18.52 5.24
C PRO A 188 -26.51 -17.06 4.94
N GLN A 189 -27.65 -16.60 5.44
CA GLN A 189 -28.14 -15.22 5.28
C GLN A 189 -27.32 -14.21 6.09
N GLU A 190 -27.01 -14.50 7.35
CA GLU A 190 -26.16 -13.63 8.18
C GLU A 190 -24.73 -13.58 7.64
N SER A 191 -24.24 -14.71 7.13
CA SER A 191 -22.94 -14.82 6.48
C SER A 191 -22.87 -13.95 5.20
N GLU A 192 -23.92 -13.97 4.40
CA GLU A 192 -24.06 -13.11 3.21
C GLU A 192 -24.07 -11.61 3.58
N GLN A 193 -24.78 -11.23 4.64
CA GLN A 193 -24.83 -9.85 5.11
C GLN A 193 -23.48 -9.38 5.67
N LEU A 194 -22.82 -10.22 6.47
CA LEU A 194 -21.51 -9.92 7.05
C LEU A 194 -20.44 -9.75 5.98
N SER A 195 -20.41 -10.62 4.98
CA SER A 195 -19.45 -10.49 3.88
C SER A 195 -19.66 -9.21 3.07
N LYS A 196 -20.92 -8.80 2.83
CA LYS A 196 -21.21 -7.49 2.22
C LYS A 196 -20.75 -6.32 3.08
N TYR A 197 -20.95 -6.40 4.40
CA TYR A 197 -20.50 -5.36 5.34
C TYR A 197 -18.97 -5.24 5.38
N VAL A 198 -18.24 -6.36 5.38
CA VAL A 198 -16.77 -6.38 5.36
C VAL A 198 -16.21 -5.86 4.04
N SER A 199 -16.91 -6.11 2.93
CA SER A 199 -16.57 -5.57 1.62
C SER A 199 -17.02 -4.13 1.38
N ASP A 200 -17.80 -3.54 2.29
CA ASP A 200 -18.26 -2.16 2.18
C ASP A 200 -17.12 -1.20 2.62
N ASP A 201 -16.37 -0.75 1.61
CA ASP A 201 -15.27 0.22 1.73
C ASP A 201 -15.70 1.62 2.19
N THR A 202 -16.97 1.86 2.55
CA THR A 202 -17.43 3.18 3.05
C THR A 202 -16.57 3.71 4.18
N TYR A 203 -16.05 2.84 5.06
CA TYR A 203 -15.13 3.25 6.12
C TYR A 203 -13.74 3.68 5.60
N VAL A 204 -13.20 2.99 4.59
CA VAL A 204 -11.89 3.29 3.99
C VAL A 204 -11.95 4.51 3.07
N LYS A 205 -13.06 4.67 2.33
CA LYS A 205 -13.33 5.85 1.52
C LYS A 205 -13.47 7.10 2.39
N LYS A 206 -14.21 7.00 3.50
CA LYS A 206 -14.33 8.10 4.45
C LYS A 206 -12.99 8.49 5.09
N GLN A 207 -12.14 7.53 5.44
CA GLN A 207 -10.78 7.85 5.90
C GLN A 207 -9.91 8.53 4.83
N LYS A 208 -10.02 8.14 3.56
CA LYS A 208 -9.28 8.79 2.47
C LYS A 208 -9.77 10.21 2.21
N GLU A 209 -11.08 10.42 2.20
CA GLU A 209 -11.71 11.73 2.11
C GLU A 209 -11.32 12.60 3.32
N ASP A 210 -11.36 12.06 4.53
CA ASP A 210 -10.93 12.74 5.75
C ASP A 210 -9.43 13.10 5.70
N ILE A 211 -8.58 12.23 5.14
CA ILE A 211 -7.14 12.52 4.94
C ILE A 211 -6.94 13.61 3.89
N GLU A 212 -7.69 13.59 2.78
CA GLU A 212 -7.64 14.65 1.77
C GLU A 212 -8.16 15.99 2.33
N GLU A 213 -9.19 15.97 3.17
CA GLU A 213 -9.75 17.14 3.83
C GLU A 213 -8.77 17.70 4.87
N LEU A 214 -8.13 16.83 5.67
CA LEU A 214 -7.04 17.20 6.58
C LEU A 214 -5.83 17.75 5.81
N ALA A 215 -5.44 17.14 4.70
CA ALA A 215 -4.33 17.62 3.87
C ALA A 215 -4.65 18.99 3.27
N THR A 216 -5.90 19.23 2.85
CA THR A 216 -6.37 20.51 2.33
C THR A 216 -6.44 21.57 3.44
N MET A 217 -6.89 21.18 4.64
CA MET A 217 -6.88 22.03 5.82
C MET A 217 -5.44 22.39 6.25
N PHE A 218 -4.52 21.44 6.25
CA PHE A 218 -3.10 21.67 6.51
C PHE A 218 -2.46 22.58 5.46
N LYS A 219 -2.79 22.41 4.17
CA LYS A 219 -2.34 23.30 3.09
C LYS A 219 -2.91 24.72 3.26
N GLY A 220 -4.16 24.84 3.68
CA GLY A 220 -4.83 26.11 3.98
C GLY A 220 -4.27 26.80 5.22
N MET A 221 -3.84 26.04 6.24
CA MET A 221 -3.16 26.56 7.43
C MET A 221 -1.71 26.98 7.11
N LEU A 222 -0.98 26.20 6.30
CA LEU A 222 0.34 26.55 5.79
C LEU A 222 0.34 27.81 4.91
N GLY A 223 -0.74 28.04 4.14
CA GLY A 223 -0.93 29.27 3.36
C GLY A 223 -1.28 30.50 4.20
N LYS A 224 -1.73 30.34 5.46
CA LYS A 224 -1.94 31.45 6.40
C LYS A 224 -0.67 31.82 7.16
N SER A 225 0.24 30.88 7.40
CA SER A 225 1.54 31.13 8.05
C SER A 225 2.55 31.89 7.19
N GLU A 226 2.41 31.93 5.86
CA GLU A 226 3.35 32.70 5.01
C GLU A 226 3.28 34.23 5.24
N LYS A 227 2.18 34.76 5.80
CA LYS A 227 2.07 36.20 6.11
C LYS A 227 2.63 36.58 7.48
N GLU A 228 2.71 35.66 8.43
CA GLU A 228 3.29 35.94 9.75
C GLU A 228 4.83 35.79 9.76
N ASP A 229 5.40 35.07 8.79
CA ASP A 229 6.84 34.79 8.75
C ASP A 229 7.69 35.91 8.08
N GLU A 230 7.08 36.85 7.35
CA GLU A 230 7.81 37.96 6.68
C GLU A 230 8.22 39.11 7.63
N GLU A 231 7.80 39.12 8.90
CA GLU A 231 8.17 40.16 9.89
C GLU A 231 8.86 39.61 11.15
N ALA A 232 9.07 38.29 11.24
CA ALA A 232 9.40 37.57 12.48
C ALA A 232 10.63 38.09 13.25
N TYR A 233 11.63 38.69 12.59
CA TYR A 233 12.81 39.26 13.26
C TYR A 233 12.84 40.79 13.30
N ILE A 234 12.00 41.48 12.52
CA ILE A 234 12.05 42.94 12.41
C ILE A 234 11.71 43.58 13.76
N GLU A 235 10.61 43.16 14.36
CA GLU A 235 10.14 43.71 15.64
C GLU A 235 11.12 43.38 16.78
N THR A 236 11.69 42.17 16.81
CA THR A 236 12.61 41.77 17.89
C THR A 236 13.93 42.53 17.84
N PHE A 237 14.50 42.75 16.66
CA PHE A 237 15.70 43.58 16.52
C PHE A 237 15.41 45.05 16.85
N ARG A 238 14.24 45.59 16.49
CA ARG A 238 13.85 46.95 16.86
C ARG A 238 13.68 47.12 18.37
N ALA A 239 13.08 46.14 19.04
CA ALA A 239 12.85 46.18 20.48
C ALA A 239 14.15 46.20 21.30
N GLN A 240 15.18 45.49 20.83
CA GLN A 240 16.43 45.29 21.57
C GLN A 240 17.61 46.16 21.09
N PHE A 241 17.33 47.13 20.21
CA PHE A 241 18.34 48.01 19.66
C PHE A 241 18.80 49.07 20.67
N ALA A 242 20.10 49.08 20.96
CA ALA A 242 20.78 50.09 21.77
C ALA A 242 21.53 51.09 20.83
N PRO A 243 21.05 52.34 20.69
CA PRO A 243 21.65 53.32 19.79
C PRO A 243 23.11 53.60 20.13
N GLN A 244 23.97 53.63 19.11
CA GLN A 244 25.39 53.99 19.23
C GLN A 244 25.66 55.30 18.48
N PRO A 245 25.78 56.44 19.19
CA PRO A 245 26.17 57.69 18.55
C PRO A 245 27.58 57.52 17.96
N GLU A 246 27.77 57.97 16.71
CA GLU A 246 29.02 57.85 15.92
C GLU A 246 29.30 56.47 15.27
N PHE A 247 28.33 55.55 15.20
CA PHE A 247 28.48 54.27 14.48
C PHE A 247 27.65 54.22 13.20
N ARG A 248 28.27 53.71 12.12
CA ARG A 248 27.60 53.44 10.83
C ARG A 248 28.02 52.08 10.31
N ALA A 249 27.06 51.22 9.98
CA ALA A 249 27.34 49.91 9.39
C ALA A 249 26.10 49.31 8.70
N ARG A 250 26.37 48.54 7.63
CA ARG A 250 25.37 47.79 6.87
C ARG A 250 25.64 46.29 6.94
N TYR A 251 24.64 45.53 7.36
CA TYR A 251 24.68 44.08 7.51
C TYR A 251 23.65 43.43 6.60
N LEU A 252 24.00 42.28 6.04
CA LEU A 252 23.06 41.44 5.29
C LEU A 252 23.13 40.01 5.82
N PHE A 253 22.02 39.54 6.38
CA PHE A 253 21.88 38.19 6.92
C PHE A 253 21.19 37.29 5.90
N ILE A 254 21.89 36.25 5.45
CA ILE A 254 21.39 35.19 4.58
C ILE A 254 21.00 34.02 5.49
N ILE A 255 19.70 33.89 5.75
CA ILE A 255 19.15 32.85 6.63
C ILE A 255 18.71 31.66 5.78
N GLU A 256 19.35 30.50 5.96
CA GLU A 256 19.02 29.28 5.21
C GLU A 256 17.59 28.83 5.52
N GLY A 257 16.75 28.74 4.48
CA GLY A 257 15.31 28.43 4.59
C GLY A 257 14.40 29.62 4.29
N ARG A 258 14.93 30.86 4.23
CA ARG A 258 14.17 32.06 3.86
C ARG A 258 14.49 32.52 2.43
N LYS A 259 13.46 33.00 1.71
CA LYS A 259 13.59 33.44 0.30
C LYS A 259 14.30 34.79 0.14
N LYS A 260 14.18 35.70 1.12
CA LYS A 260 14.79 37.05 1.11
C LYS A 260 15.78 37.18 2.26
N PRO A 261 16.98 37.76 2.05
CA PRO A 261 17.89 38.07 3.15
C PRO A 261 17.36 39.22 4.01
N LEU A 262 17.78 39.27 5.27
CA LEU A 262 17.46 40.34 6.20
C LEU A 262 18.56 41.40 6.16
N PHE A 263 18.20 42.62 5.76
CA PHE A 263 19.09 43.76 5.74
C PHE A 263 18.95 44.57 7.02
N LEU A 264 20.08 45.07 7.52
CA LEU A 264 20.15 45.89 8.72
C LEU A 264 21.18 47.01 8.50
N GLU A 265 20.73 48.25 8.57
CA GLU A 265 21.58 49.44 8.53
C GLU A 265 21.46 50.20 9.85
N VAL A 266 22.61 50.53 10.43
CA VAL A 266 22.72 51.46 11.54
C VAL A 266 23.41 52.71 11.03
N ASN A 267 22.78 53.86 11.22
CA ASN A 267 23.34 55.15 10.82
C ASN A 267 23.11 56.18 11.95
N GLU A 268 24.17 56.51 12.69
CA GLU A 268 24.16 57.57 13.72
C GLU A 268 23.04 57.44 14.76
N GLY A 269 22.74 56.20 15.16
CA GLY A 269 21.71 55.90 16.16
C GLY A 269 20.32 55.59 15.61
N GLU A 270 20.13 55.63 14.29
CA GLU A 270 18.92 55.14 13.63
C GLU A 270 19.11 53.72 13.08
N LEU A 271 18.11 52.86 13.27
CA LEU A 271 18.06 51.48 12.77
C LEU A 271 17.07 51.37 11.60
N THR A 272 17.56 50.98 10.43
CA THR A 272 16.74 50.57 9.29
C THR A 272 16.87 49.07 9.11
N ILE A 273 15.74 48.36 9.07
CA ILE A 273 15.70 46.89 8.96
C ILE A 273 14.55 46.47 8.06
N HIS A 274 14.84 45.61 7.07
CA HIS A 274 13.86 45.08 6.13
C HIS A 274 14.37 43.80 5.45
N TYR A 275 13.45 43.00 4.89
CA TYR A 275 13.83 41.86 4.06
C TYR A 275 14.02 42.28 2.60
N GLY A 276 15.22 42.11 2.07
CA GLY A 276 15.59 42.55 0.73
C GLY A 276 17.09 42.45 0.49
N GLN A 277 17.49 42.47 -0.78
CA GLN A 277 18.89 42.64 -1.13
C GLN A 277 19.21 44.12 -1.24
N GLU A 278 20.35 44.52 -0.67
CA GLU A 278 20.86 45.88 -0.73
C GLU A 278 22.33 45.84 -1.18
N GLU A 279 22.80 46.94 -1.76
CA GLU A 279 24.18 47.10 -2.22
C GLU A 279 25.04 47.84 -1.17
N ASN A 280 26.36 47.70 -1.28
CA ASN A 280 27.35 48.30 -0.35
C ASN A 280 27.20 47.81 1.11
N ILE A 281 27.18 46.49 1.29
CA ILE A 281 27.13 45.83 2.61
C ILE A 281 28.55 45.71 3.21
N ASP A 282 28.70 46.12 4.47
CA ASP A 282 29.96 46.04 5.22
C ASP A 282 30.25 44.63 5.75
N VAL A 283 29.19 43.88 6.09
CA VAL A 283 29.27 42.50 6.59
C VAL A 283 28.12 41.64 6.05
N TYR A 284 28.49 40.58 5.33
CA TYR A 284 27.57 39.51 4.96
C TYR A 284 27.66 38.40 6.00
N ALA A 285 26.55 38.01 6.60
CA ALA A 285 26.47 36.89 7.53
C ALA A 285 25.54 35.82 6.97
N LYS A 286 25.97 34.55 6.98
CA LYS A 286 25.17 33.42 6.55
C LYS A 286 25.05 32.41 7.68
N LEU A 287 23.81 32.04 8.02
CA LEU A 287 23.46 31.16 9.13
C LEU A 287 22.15 30.42 8.87
N LYS A 288 21.87 29.38 9.65
CA LYS A 288 20.59 28.66 9.63
C LYS A 288 19.53 29.39 10.47
N THR A 289 18.25 29.16 10.19
CA THR A 289 17.14 29.71 11.00
C THR A 289 17.31 29.38 12.49
N GLU A 290 17.65 28.14 12.83
CA GLU A 290 17.86 27.68 14.22
C GLU A 290 18.93 28.50 14.98
N VAL A 291 19.98 28.92 14.25
CA VAL A 291 21.08 29.73 14.79
C VAL A 291 20.62 31.17 15.00
N MET A 292 19.81 31.71 14.08
CA MET A 292 19.22 33.05 14.22
C MET A 292 18.25 33.09 15.41
N ASP A 293 17.37 32.10 15.54
CA ASP A 293 16.42 32.00 16.64
C ASP A 293 17.17 31.90 17.98
N SER A 294 18.24 31.10 18.04
CA SER A 294 19.06 30.97 19.26
C SER A 294 19.77 32.27 19.66
N ILE A 295 20.09 33.15 18.70
CA ILE A 295 20.67 34.47 18.97
C ILE A 295 19.61 35.44 19.48
N VAL A 296 18.46 35.49 18.81
CA VAL A 296 17.33 36.36 19.18
C VAL A 296 16.74 35.98 20.55
N ASP A 297 16.73 34.68 20.89
CA ASP A 297 16.35 34.15 22.21
C ASP A 297 17.42 34.36 23.31
N GLY A 298 18.56 34.98 23.00
CA GLY A 298 19.62 35.27 23.96
C GLY A 298 20.46 34.07 24.41
N ARG A 299 20.26 32.88 23.82
CA ARG A 299 21.02 31.66 24.13
C ARG A 299 22.42 31.65 23.50
N MET A 300 22.61 32.49 22.48
CA MET A 300 23.85 32.64 21.73
C MET A 300 24.08 34.10 21.33
N THR A 301 25.33 34.44 21.01
CA THR A 301 25.71 35.77 20.50
C THR A 301 26.22 35.65 19.06
N PHE A 302 26.17 36.73 18.29
CA PHE A 302 26.69 36.76 16.91
C PHE A 302 28.18 36.42 16.89
N GLN A 303 28.97 36.94 17.84
CA GLN A 303 30.39 36.61 17.94
C GLN A 303 30.61 35.13 18.25
N ARG A 304 29.82 34.54 19.16
CA ARG A 304 29.96 33.12 19.51
C ARG A 304 29.58 32.22 18.33
N ALA A 305 28.48 32.51 17.65
CA ALA A 305 28.05 31.77 16.46
C ALA A 305 29.12 31.82 15.34
N PHE A 306 29.80 32.96 15.19
CA PHE A 306 30.92 33.07 14.25
C PHE A 306 32.15 32.26 14.70
N MET A 307 32.52 32.31 15.98
CA MET A 307 33.69 31.58 16.50
C MET A 307 33.50 30.06 16.52
N THR A 308 32.27 29.56 16.70
CA THR A 308 31.95 28.12 16.66
C THR A 308 31.76 27.58 15.25
N GLY A 309 31.73 28.45 14.22
CA GLY A 309 31.52 28.07 12.83
C GLY A 309 30.06 27.85 12.44
N GLU A 310 29.10 28.09 13.34
CA GLU A 310 27.66 27.99 13.08
C GLU A 310 27.12 29.16 12.23
N MET A 311 27.84 30.28 12.23
CA MET A 311 27.63 31.42 11.33
C MET A 311 28.91 31.70 10.55
N THR A 312 28.78 31.92 9.24
CA THR A 312 29.89 32.37 8.39
C THR A 312 29.72 33.86 8.09
N ALA A 313 30.79 34.64 8.22
CA ALA A 313 30.76 36.07 7.95
C ALA A 313 31.86 36.51 6.98
N LYS A 314 31.53 37.43 6.08
CA LYS A 314 32.45 38.03 5.10
C LYS A 314 32.32 39.55 5.15
N GLY A 315 33.41 40.25 5.45
CA GLY A 315 33.41 41.70 5.58
C GLY A 315 34.33 42.19 6.69
N ASN A 316 34.01 43.35 7.28
CA ASN A 316 34.80 43.92 8.37
C ASN A 316 34.47 43.25 9.72
N PHE A 317 35.36 42.38 10.19
CA PHE A 317 35.15 41.62 11.44
C PHE A 317 35.07 42.48 12.71
N LYS A 318 35.62 43.71 12.71
CA LYS A 318 35.46 44.63 13.85
C LYS A 318 34.02 45.11 13.96
N ILE A 319 33.35 45.30 12.82
CA ILE A 319 31.95 45.71 12.71
C ILE A 319 31.01 44.56 13.10
N LEU A 320 31.39 43.30 12.85
CA LEU A 320 30.61 42.13 13.29
C LEU A 320 30.47 42.08 14.83
N ARG A 321 31.54 42.40 15.57
CA ARG A 321 31.52 42.41 17.05
C ARG A 321 30.58 43.47 17.63
N MET A 322 30.31 44.54 16.86
CA MET A 322 29.39 45.60 17.29
C MET A 322 27.93 45.12 17.32
N LEU A 323 27.56 44.06 16.58
CA LEU A 323 26.20 43.51 16.62
C LEU A 323 25.79 43.10 18.03
N ASP A 324 26.67 42.43 18.77
CA ASP A 324 26.40 42.00 20.15
C ASP A 324 26.35 43.19 21.14
N THR A 325 26.90 44.35 20.75
CA THR A 325 26.85 45.59 21.56
C THR A 325 25.58 46.40 21.26
N MET A 326 25.12 46.38 20.00
CA MET A 326 23.92 47.08 19.55
C MET A 326 22.64 46.30 19.84
N PHE A 327 22.70 44.97 19.92
CA PHE A 327 21.56 44.11 20.16
C PHE A 327 21.86 43.19 21.33
N ASN A 328 21.46 43.61 22.53
CA ASN A 328 21.65 42.80 23.72
C ASN A 328 20.47 41.84 23.92
N PHE A 329 20.44 40.74 23.18
CA PHE A 329 19.39 39.72 23.33
C PHE A 329 19.54 38.85 24.59
N ALA A 330 20.67 38.93 25.29
CA ALA A 330 20.86 38.24 26.56
C ALA A 330 20.07 38.94 27.68
N HIS A 331 19.13 38.21 28.27
CA HIS A 331 18.43 38.62 29.49
C HIS A 331 19.27 38.43 30.75
#